data_AF-A0AAV6PP24-F1
#
_entry.id   AF-A0AAV6PP24-F1
#
_cell.length_a   1.000
_cell.length_b   1.000
_cell.length_c   1.000
_cell.angle_alpha   90.00
_cell.angle_beta   90.00
_cell.angle_gamma   90.00
#
_symmetry.space_group_name_H-M   'P 1'
#
loop_
_entity.id
_entity.type
_entity.pdbx_description
1 polymer ?
#
loop_
_entity_poly.entity_id
_entity_poly.type
_entity_poly.pdbx_seq_one_letter_code
_entity_poly.pdbx_strand_id
1 'polypeptide(L)'
;MGLPALEFSDCYLDSPQFRERLKSHELELDKTNKFIKELIKDGKALIQALKGLSTAKRKFADSLNEFKFQCIGDAETDDEICIAKSLQEFAAVLQNLEDERTRMIENANDVLIMPLERFRKEQISAAKEAKKKYDKETEKYCAVLEKHLSLSAKKKESHLHEADNQVDNVRQHFYEVSLEYVFKVQEVQERKMFDFVEPLLAFLQGLFTYYHHGYELAKDFNHFKTDLTISIQNTRNRFESTRSEVEILMRKMKENPHDHKSVSQHTMEGYLFVQEKRSFVSTWVKYYCRYHREPKRVTMVLFDPKSGGKTGDEESFTLKSCTRRKTESIEKRFCFDVEAVDRPGVITMQALSEEDRRLWMEARDGREPRITFSRTEL
;
A
#
# COMPACT_ATOMS: atom_id res chain seq x y z
N MET A 1 19.04 -48.37 5.59
CA MET A 1 19.91 -48.79 6.72
C MET A 1 20.77 -47.61 7.11
N GLY A 2 20.99 -47.40 8.41
CA GLY A 2 21.85 -46.32 8.93
C GLY A 2 23.34 -46.58 8.66
N LEU A 3 24.19 -45.60 8.96
CA LEU A 3 25.64 -45.78 8.87
C LEU A 3 26.12 -46.77 9.95
N PRO A 4 27.06 -47.66 9.63
CA PRO A 4 27.65 -48.56 10.63
C PRO A 4 28.46 -47.76 11.65
N ALA A 5 28.50 -48.24 12.90
CA ALA A 5 29.27 -47.59 13.97
C ALA A 5 30.78 -47.58 13.66
N LEU A 6 31.45 -46.52 14.11
CA LEU A 6 32.91 -46.39 14.10
C LEU A 6 33.41 -46.71 15.51
N GLU A 7 33.94 -47.90 15.74
CA GLU A 7 34.50 -48.23 17.05
C GLU A 7 35.88 -47.60 17.19
N PHE A 8 36.19 -47.03 18.36
CA PHE A 8 37.52 -46.48 18.61
C PHE A 8 38.62 -47.55 18.56
N SER A 9 38.31 -48.78 18.96
CA SER A 9 39.24 -49.92 18.88
C SER A 9 39.68 -50.23 17.45
N ASP A 10 38.83 -49.98 16.46
CA ASP A 10 39.13 -50.22 15.04
C ASP A 10 40.22 -49.27 14.51
N CYS A 11 40.45 -48.11 15.17
CA CYS A 11 41.52 -47.18 14.80
C CYS A 11 42.92 -47.81 14.94
N TYR A 12 43.10 -48.71 15.91
CA TYR A 12 44.39 -49.37 16.14
C TYR A 12 44.68 -50.46 15.10
N LEU A 13 43.64 -51.18 14.69
CA LEU A 13 43.72 -52.23 13.68
C LEU A 13 43.82 -51.66 12.26
N ASP A 14 43.26 -50.46 12.05
CA ASP A 14 43.24 -49.74 10.77
C ASP A 14 42.84 -50.62 9.57
N SER A 15 41.85 -51.49 9.80
CA SER A 15 41.47 -52.51 8.83
C SER A 15 40.86 -51.89 7.56
N PRO A 16 40.93 -52.56 6.40
CA PRO A 16 40.23 -52.13 5.20
C PRO A 16 38.73 -51.89 5.42
N GLN A 17 38.08 -52.72 6.25
CA GLN A 17 36.68 -52.58 6.62
C GLN A 17 36.41 -51.35 7.48
N PHE A 18 37.33 -50.99 8.39
CA PHE A 18 37.26 -49.73 9.12
C PHE A 18 37.38 -48.52 8.17
N ARG A 19 38.37 -48.54 7.27
CA ARG A 19 38.57 -47.48 6.26
C ARG A 19 37.34 -47.32 5.36
N GLU A 20 36.69 -48.41 4.97
CA GLU A 20 35.45 -48.38 4.18
C GLU A 20 34.27 -47.77 4.95
N ARG A 21 34.10 -48.14 6.23
CA ARG A 21 33.09 -47.52 7.10
C ARG A 21 33.36 -46.02 7.27
N LEU A 22 34.60 -45.64 7.54
CA LEU A 22 35.01 -44.23 7.68
C LEU A 22 34.69 -43.44 6.41
N LYS A 23 35.01 -43.98 5.24
CA LYS A 23 34.66 -43.39 3.93
C LYS A 23 33.16 -43.22 3.74
N SER A 24 32.34 -44.15 4.25
CA SER A 24 30.88 -44.04 4.20
C SER A 24 30.38 -42.86 5.04
N HIS A 25 30.96 -42.63 6.22
CA HIS A 25 30.68 -41.46 7.05
C HIS A 25 31.12 -40.16 6.40
N GLU A 26 32.28 -40.14 5.76
CA GLU A 26 32.78 -38.97 5.02
C GLU A 26 31.84 -38.55 3.88
N LEU A 27 31.34 -39.52 3.11
CA LEU A 27 30.38 -39.28 2.05
C LEU A 27 29.08 -38.67 2.60
N GLU A 28 28.61 -39.15 3.75
CA GLU A 28 27.42 -38.59 4.40
C GLU A 28 27.65 -37.18 4.95
N LEU A 29 28.84 -36.91 5.50
CA LEU A 29 29.22 -35.58 5.96
C LEU A 29 29.24 -34.57 4.81
N ASP A 30 29.75 -34.95 3.64
CA ASP A 30 29.75 -34.09 2.46
C ASP A 30 28.33 -33.88 1.89
N LYS A 31 27.48 -34.90 1.89
CA LYS A 31 26.05 -34.75 1.54
C LYS A 31 25.35 -33.79 2.50
N THR A 32 25.55 -33.97 3.80
CA THR A 32 24.99 -33.09 4.85
C THR A 32 25.44 -31.65 4.64
N ASN A 33 26.74 -31.40 4.43
CA ASN A 33 27.25 -30.05 4.18
C ASN A 33 26.62 -29.38 2.94
N LYS A 34 26.46 -30.12 1.85
CA LYS A 34 25.81 -29.61 0.62
C LYS A 34 24.34 -29.30 0.87
N PHE A 35 23.62 -30.21 1.54
CA PHE A 35 22.22 -30.03 1.87
C PHE A 35 21.98 -28.79 2.73
N ILE A 36 22.73 -28.63 3.84
CA ILE A 36 22.59 -27.46 4.72
C ILE A 36 22.91 -26.16 3.97
N LYS A 37 23.90 -26.18 3.07
CA LYS A 37 24.25 -25.00 2.25
C LYS A 37 23.08 -24.57 1.35
N GLU A 38 22.45 -25.50 0.65
CA GLU A 38 21.28 -25.17 -0.17
C GLU A 38 20.08 -24.77 0.69
N LEU A 39 19.86 -25.43 1.83
CA LEU A 39 18.78 -25.06 2.76
C LEU A 39 18.94 -23.63 3.29
N ILE A 40 20.16 -23.20 3.63
CA ILE A 40 20.43 -21.80 4.03
C ILE A 40 20.08 -20.83 2.89
N LYS A 41 20.44 -21.18 1.65
CA LYS A 41 20.14 -20.37 0.47
C LYS A 41 18.64 -20.25 0.23
N ASP A 42 17.92 -21.36 0.31
CA ASP A 42 16.46 -21.39 0.15
C ASP A 42 15.75 -20.65 1.30
N GLY A 43 16.24 -20.80 2.53
CA GLY A 43 15.75 -20.05 3.70
C GLY A 43 15.93 -18.54 3.53
N LYS A 44 17.09 -18.08 3.05
CA LYS A 44 17.31 -16.66 2.72
C LYS A 44 16.37 -16.16 1.62
N ALA A 45 16.13 -16.96 0.58
CA ALA A 45 15.20 -16.63 -0.48
C ALA A 45 13.75 -16.51 0.05
N LEU A 46 13.33 -17.44 0.92
CA LEU A 46 12.03 -17.40 1.58
C LEU A 46 11.87 -16.12 2.42
N ILE A 47 12.85 -15.79 3.26
CA ILE A 47 12.85 -14.56 4.07
C ILE A 47 12.71 -13.33 3.18
N GLN A 48 13.42 -13.29 2.04
CA GLN A 48 13.33 -12.18 1.10
C GLN A 48 11.95 -12.08 0.42
N ALA A 49 11.34 -13.21 0.06
CA ALA A 49 9.99 -13.24 -0.50
C ALA A 49 8.94 -12.74 0.52
N LEU A 50 9.07 -13.16 1.78
CA LEU A 50 8.20 -12.70 2.87
C LEU A 50 8.32 -11.19 3.08
N LYS A 51 9.54 -10.63 3.02
CA LYS A 51 9.77 -9.17 3.06
C LYS A 51 9.05 -8.46 1.92
N GLY A 52 9.19 -8.97 0.69
CA GLY A 52 8.53 -8.41 -0.49
C GLY A 52 7.00 -8.39 -0.35
N LEU A 53 6.41 -9.49 0.16
CA LEU A 53 4.98 -9.55 0.44
C LEU A 53 4.56 -8.51 1.49
N SER A 54 5.34 -8.35 2.57
CA SER A 54 5.04 -7.34 3.59
C SER A 54 5.09 -5.92 3.06
N THR A 55 6.09 -5.58 2.24
CA THR A 55 6.16 -4.27 1.59
C THR A 55 4.94 -4.02 0.71
N ALA A 56 4.52 -5.01 -0.10
CA ALA A 56 3.38 -4.87 -0.99
C ALA A 56 2.07 -4.65 -0.22
N LYS A 57 1.85 -5.43 0.85
CA LYS A 57 0.64 -5.33 1.69
C LYS A 57 0.58 -4.00 2.47
N ARG A 58 1.71 -3.52 3.01
CA ARG A 58 1.77 -2.21 3.67
C ARG A 58 1.42 -1.08 2.70
N LYS A 59 2.03 -1.07 1.51
CA LYS A 59 1.73 -0.08 0.48
C LYS A 59 0.24 -0.07 0.08
N PHE A 60 -0.38 -1.24 0.00
CA PHE A 60 -1.82 -1.35 -0.25
C PHE A 60 -2.64 -0.77 0.91
N ALA A 61 -2.28 -1.08 2.16
CA ALA A 61 -2.92 -0.50 3.33
C ALA A 61 -2.79 1.03 3.38
N ASP A 62 -1.64 1.59 3.01
CA ASP A 62 -1.44 3.03 2.94
C ASP A 62 -2.38 3.68 1.90
N SER A 63 -2.54 3.03 0.74
CA SER A 63 -3.47 3.49 -0.30
C SER A 63 -4.93 3.49 0.17
N LEU A 64 -5.32 2.52 1.02
CA LEU A 64 -6.65 2.48 1.64
C LEU A 64 -6.84 3.62 2.64
N ASN A 65 -5.81 3.93 3.44
CA ASN A 65 -5.84 5.01 4.43
C ASN A 65 -5.96 6.41 3.81
N GLU A 66 -5.37 6.63 2.63
CA GLU A 66 -5.40 7.91 1.94
C GLU A 66 -6.79 8.26 1.38
N PHE A 67 -7.62 7.26 1.08
CA PHE A 67 -8.93 7.50 0.50
C PHE A 67 -9.91 8.05 1.54
N LYS A 68 -10.60 9.15 1.18
CA LYS A 68 -11.66 9.76 1.98
C LYS A 68 -12.95 9.77 1.19
N PHE A 69 -13.98 9.15 1.75
CA PHE A 69 -15.32 9.24 1.18
C PHE A 69 -15.86 10.67 1.32
N GLN A 70 -16.62 11.09 0.31
CA GLN A 70 -17.40 12.32 0.34
C GLN A 70 -18.84 11.95 0.05
N CYS A 71 -19.70 12.11 1.05
CA CYS A 71 -21.12 11.82 0.94
C CYS A 71 -21.89 13.03 0.39
N ILE A 72 -23.07 12.78 -0.18
CA ILE A 72 -23.93 13.84 -0.73
C ILE A 72 -24.76 14.41 0.42
N GLY A 73 -24.66 15.73 0.64
CA GLY A 73 -25.42 16.46 1.64
C GLY A 73 -24.55 17.12 2.69
N ASP A 74 -25.16 17.96 3.53
CA ASP A 74 -24.45 18.73 4.56
C ASP A 74 -24.24 17.96 5.88
N ALA A 75 -24.77 16.73 5.96
CA ALA A 75 -24.64 15.85 7.11
C ALA A 75 -24.58 14.38 6.66
N GLU A 76 -23.78 13.58 7.37
CA GLU A 76 -23.60 12.15 7.11
C GLU A 76 -24.50 11.33 8.03
N THR A 77 -25.05 10.23 7.53
CA THR A 77 -25.75 9.23 8.36
C THR A 77 -24.78 8.30 9.08
N ASP A 78 -25.25 7.58 10.10
CA ASP A 78 -24.43 6.58 10.80
C ASP A 78 -23.89 5.49 9.85
N ASP A 79 -24.72 5.03 8.89
CA ASP A 79 -24.31 4.06 7.86
C ASP A 79 -23.19 4.64 6.96
N GLU A 80 -23.33 5.91 6.55
CA GLU A 80 -22.35 6.62 5.71
C GLU A 80 -21.03 6.82 6.46
N ILE A 81 -21.06 7.17 7.74
CA ILE A 81 -19.88 7.29 8.60
C ILE A 81 -19.19 5.92 8.76
N CYS A 82 -19.96 4.84 8.95
CA CYS A 82 -19.43 3.49 9.05
C CYS A 82 -18.72 3.06 7.76
N ILE A 83 -19.35 3.29 6.60
CA ILE A 83 -18.75 3.02 5.29
C ILE A 83 -17.52 3.90 5.05
N ALA A 84 -17.58 5.19 5.41
CA ALA A 84 -16.50 6.14 5.20
C ALA A 84 -15.21 5.74 5.93
N LYS A 85 -15.33 5.10 7.10
CA LYS A 85 -14.20 4.61 7.90
C LYS A 85 -13.71 3.21 7.50
N SER A 86 -14.45 2.51 6.64
CA SER A 86 -14.17 1.08 6.36
C SER A 86 -12.80 0.82 5.77
N LEU A 87 -12.30 1.70 4.90
CA LEU A 87 -10.97 1.51 4.30
C LEU A 87 -9.85 1.73 5.32
N GLN A 88 -10.01 2.67 6.27
CA GLN A 88 -9.07 2.86 7.37
C GLN A 88 -9.06 1.64 8.31
N GLU A 89 -10.22 1.05 8.61
CA GLU A 89 -10.29 -0.19 9.40
C GLU A 89 -9.63 -1.37 8.67
N PHE A 90 -9.84 -1.51 7.36
CA PHE A 90 -9.16 -2.55 6.56
C PHE A 90 -7.64 -2.34 6.52
N ALA A 91 -7.21 -1.08 6.39
CA ALA A 91 -5.80 -0.73 6.42
C ALA A 91 -5.16 -1.08 7.77
N ALA A 92 -5.84 -0.77 8.89
CA ALA A 92 -5.36 -1.09 10.23
C ALA A 92 -5.18 -2.60 10.44
N VAL A 93 -6.15 -3.42 10.02
CA VAL A 93 -6.02 -4.89 10.05
C VAL A 93 -4.82 -5.37 9.25
N LEU A 94 -4.63 -4.85 8.02
CA LEU A 94 -3.47 -5.22 7.21
C LEU A 94 -2.17 -4.81 7.89
N GLN A 95 -2.05 -3.58 8.39
CA GLN A 95 -0.84 -3.08 9.04
C GLN A 95 -0.48 -3.90 10.28
N ASN A 96 -1.45 -4.20 11.15
CA ASN A 96 -1.24 -5.02 12.35
C ASN A 96 -0.74 -6.42 12.00
N LEU A 97 -1.32 -7.07 10.99
CA LEU A 97 -0.86 -8.38 10.52
C LEU A 97 0.56 -8.31 9.96
N GLU A 98 0.91 -7.22 9.27
CA GLU A 98 2.25 -7.02 8.73
C GLU A 98 3.30 -6.72 9.79
N ASP A 99 2.94 -6.09 10.89
CA ASP A 99 3.84 -5.88 12.04
C ASP A 99 4.30 -7.23 12.61
N GLU A 100 3.38 -8.16 12.81
CA GLU A 100 3.74 -9.51 13.30
C GLU A 100 4.56 -10.30 12.29
N ARG A 101 4.26 -10.21 10.99
CA ARG A 101 5.11 -10.86 9.98
C ARG A 101 6.51 -10.27 9.98
N THR A 102 6.64 -8.94 10.15
CA THR A 102 7.93 -8.26 10.19
C THR A 102 8.78 -8.76 11.36
N ARG A 103 8.20 -8.86 12.56
CA ARG A 103 8.87 -9.44 13.74
C ARG A 103 9.34 -10.87 13.50
N MET A 104 8.49 -11.71 12.91
CA MET A 104 8.85 -13.08 12.55
C MET A 104 10.02 -13.13 11.55
N ILE A 105 10.00 -12.28 10.52
CA ILE A 105 11.04 -12.19 9.49
C ILE A 105 12.37 -11.71 10.10
N GLU A 106 12.34 -10.70 10.98
CA GLU A 106 13.53 -10.17 11.64
C GLU A 106 14.21 -11.23 12.50
N ASN A 107 13.41 -12.01 13.25
CA ASN A 107 13.91 -13.12 14.04
C ASN A 107 14.39 -14.31 13.21
N ALA A 108 13.85 -14.53 12.00
CA ALA A 108 14.15 -15.69 11.17
C ALA A 108 15.63 -15.86 10.84
N ASN A 109 16.37 -14.76 10.67
CA ASN A 109 17.81 -14.84 10.43
C ASN A 109 18.56 -15.45 11.63
N ASP A 110 18.21 -15.04 12.83
CA ASP A 110 18.94 -15.39 14.05
C ASP A 110 18.54 -16.78 14.56
N VAL A 111 17.28 -17.19 14.35
CA VAL A 111 16.77 -18.50 14.82
C VAL A 111 16.97 -19.63 13.81
N LEU A 112 17.13 -19.32 12.51
CA LEU A 112 17.27 -20.34 11.46
C LEU A 112 18.61 -20.23 10.73
N ILE A 113 18.91 -19.07 10.13
CA ILE A 113 20.04 -18.95 9.20
C ILE A 113 21.37 -19.01 9.94
N MET A 114 21.55 -18.21 10.99
CA MET A 114 22.79 -18.14 11.75
C MET A 114 23.17 -19.47 12.43
N PRO A 115 22.25 -20.22 13.07
CA PRO A 115 22.56 -21.52 13.64
C PRO A 115 23.02 -22.55 12.60
N LEU A 116 22.36 -22.59 11.43
CA LEU A 116 22.76 -23.49 10.34
C LEU A 116 24.13 -23.12 9.76
N GLU A 117 24.42 -21.83 9.61
CA GLU A 117 25.75 -21.35 9.19
C GLU A 117 26.82 -21.69 10.24
N ARG A 118 26.50 -21.53 11.52
CA ARG A 118 27.38 -21.88 12.64
C ARG A 118 27.69 -23.36 12.66
N PHE A 119 26.69 -24.24 12.53
CA PHE A 119 26.90 -25.68 12.47
C PHE A 119 27.87 -26.08 11.35
N ARG A 120 27.71 -25.51 10.14
CA ARG A 120 28.64 -25.76 9.03
C ARG A 120 30.05 -25.25 9.32
N LYS A 121 30.17 -24.08 9.92
CA LYS A 121 31.47 -23.46 10.21
C LYS A 121 32.21 -24.17 11.33
N GLU A 122 31.53 -24.47 12.43
CA GLU A 122 32.16 -25.00 13.64
C GLU A 122 32.27 -26.52 13.62
N GLN A 123 31.21 -27.22 13.22
CA GLN A 123 31.16 -28.69 13.32
C GLN A 123 31.73 -29.34 12.05
N ILE A 124 31.18 -29.00 10.88
CA ILE A 124 31.61 -29.63 9.62
C ILE A 124 33.05 -29.25 9.27
N SER A 125 33.45 -27.99 9.47
CA SER A 125 34.82 -27.58 9.13
C SER A 125 35.85 -28.21 10.08
N ALA A 126 35.53 -28.36 11.37
CA ALA A 126 36.41 -29.06 12.32
C ALA A 126 36.62 -30.54 11.94
N ALA A 127 35.57 -31.25 11.54
CA ALA A 127 35.72 -32.62 11.04
C ALA A 127 36.56 -32.70 9.75
N LYS A 128 36.44 -31.71 8.85
CA LYS A 128 37.28 -31.63 7.64
C LYS A 128 38.74 -31.33 7.95
N GLU A 129 39.02 -30.51 8.96
CA GLU A 129 40.37 -30.26 9.44
C GLU A 129 40.98 -31.50 10.10
N ALA A 130 40.22 -32.20 10.94
CA ALA A 130 40.62 -33.48 11.53
C ALA A 130 40.93 -34.52 10.44
N LYS A 131 40.10 -34.60 9.39
CA LYS A 131 40.38 -35.45 8.23
C LYS A 131 41.73 -35.12 7.58
N LYS A 132 42.00 -33.84 7.29
CA LYS A 132 43.27 -33.44 6.68
C LYS A 132 44.48 -33.83 7.54
N LYS A 133 44.36 -33.69 8.86
CA LYS A 133 45.40 -34.12 9.81
C LYS A 133 45.58 -35.63 9.76
N TYR A 134 44.48 -36.39 9.75
CA TYR A 134 44.47 -37.84 9.65
C TYR A 134 45.08 -38.36 8.34
N ASP A 135 44.71 -37.79 7.19
CA ASP A 135 45.25 -38.17 5.89
C ASP A 135 46.78 -37.92 5.85
N LYS A 136 47.23 -36.76 6.34
CA LYS A 136 48.64 -36.40 6.42
C LYS A 136 49.45 -37.35 7.31
N GLU A 137 48.95 -37.66 8.51
CA GLU A 137 49.66 -38.57 9.42
C GLU A 137 49.57 -40.03 8.96
N THR A 138 48.51 -40.41 8.20
CA THR A 138 48.45 -41.70 7.50
C THR A 138 49.59 -41.82 6.50
N GLU A 139 49.77 -40.84 5.61
CA GLU A 139 50.84 -40.84 4.60
C GLU A 139 52.23 -40.91 5.23
N LYS A 140 52.46 -40.11 6.28
CA LYS A 140 53.72 -40.09 7.03
C LYS A 140 54.01 -41.42 7.72
N TYR A 141 53.00 -42.03 8.37
CA TYR A 141 53.16 -43.33 9.01
C TYR A 141 53.52 -44.41 7.99
N CYS A 142 52.80 -44.49 6.87
CA CYS A 142 53.09 -45.43 5.79
C CYS A 142 54.51 -45.24 5.24
N ALA A 143 54.95 -44.01 4.98
CA ALA A 143 56.28 -43.73 4.44
C ALA A 143 57.41 -44.11 5.43
N VAL A 144 57.24 -43.81 6.72
CA VAL A 144 58.22 -44.20 7.76
C VAL A 144 58.26 -45.72 7.92
N LEU A 145 57.11 -46.38 7.87
CA LEU A 145 57.00 -47.84 7.97
C LEU A 145 57.67 -48.54 6.78
N GLU A 146 57.44 -48.07 5.55
CA GLU A 146 58.07 -48.63 4.35
C GLU A 146 59.61 -48.50 4.41
N LYS A 147 60.09 -47.33 4.84
CA LYS A 147 61.52 -47.09 5.05
C LYS A 147 62.09 -48.01 6.13
N HIS A 148 61.36 -48.20 7.23
CA HIS A 148 61.73 -49.09 8.33
C HIS A 148 61.84 -50.54 7.85
N LEU A 149 60.83 -51.05 7.14
CA LEU A 149 60.80 -52.41 6.60
C LEU A 149 61.85 -52.67 5.52
N SER A 150 62.31 -51.61 4.85
CA SER A 150 63.38 -51.69 3.85
C SER A 150 64.79 -51.73 4.46
N LEU A 151 64.93 -51.61 5.78
CA LEU A 151 66.24 -51.68 6.45
C LEU A 151 66.82 -53.09 6.39
N SER A 152 68.10 -53.19 6.03
CA SER A 152 68.82 -54.47 6.06
C SER A 152 69.03 -54.93 7.51
N ALA A 153 68.71 -56.19 7.78
CA ALA A 153 69.01 -56.87 9.05
C ALA A 153 70.51 -56.91 9.41
N LYS A 154 71.41 -56.54 8.49
CA LYS A 154 72.86 -56.45 8.73
C LYS A 154 73.31 -55.08 9.26
N LYS A 155 72.40 -54.12 9.45
CA LYS A 155 72.72 -52.81 10.05
C LYS A 155 73.11 -53.00 11.52
N LYS A 156 73.87 -52.03 12.05
CA LYS A 156 74.22 -52.02 13.48
C LYS A 156 72.96 -52.01 14.33
N GLU A 157 72.96 -52.78 15.41
CA GLU A 157 71.82 -52.93 16.31
C GLU A 157 71.30 -51.59 16.86
N SER A 158 72.20 -50.65 17.16
CA SER A 158 71.84 -49.29 17.57
C SER A 158 71.00 -48.53 16.53
N HIS A 159 71.29 -48.73 15.23
CA HIS A 159 70.52 -48.11 14.14
C HIS A 159 69.16 -48.79 13.93
N LEU A 160 69.08 -50.10 14.17
CA LEU A 160 67.82 -50.84 14.10
C LEU A 160 66.88 -50.37 15.22
N HIS A 161 67.39 -50.31 16.45
CA HIS A 161 66.62 -49.84 17.61
C HIS A 161 66.16 -48.37 17.45
N GLU A 162 66.98 -47.49 16.87
CA GLU A 162 66.56 -46.11 16.57
C GLU A 162 65.40 -46.07 15.57
N ALA A 163 65.45 -46.92 14.54
CA ALA A 163 64.37 -47.03 13.55
C ALA A 163 63.08 -47.65 14.14
N ASP A 164 63.20 -48.64 15.04
CA ASP A 164 62.08 -49.22 15.80
C ASP A 164 61.38 -48.12 16.63
N ASN A 165 62.17 -47.36 17.40
CA ASN A 165 61.64 -46.25 18.20
C ASN A 165 60.98 -45.17 17.31
N GLN A 166 61.55 -44.89 16.14
CA GLN A 166 60.99 -43.91 15.21
C GLN A 166 59.63 -44.36 14.68
N VAL A 167 59.49 -45.62 14.24
CA VAL A 167 58.20 -46.12 13.72
C VAL A 167 57.17 -46.22 14.84
N ASP A 168 57.55 -46.62 16.05
CA ASP A 168 56.65 -46.71 17.20
C ASP A 168 56.10 -45.33 17.59
N ASN A 169 56.95 -44.30 17.61
CA ASN A 169 56.53 -42.92 17.90
C ASN A 169 55.54 -42.39 16.84
N VAL A 170 55.81 -42.62 15.55
CA VAL A 170 54.90 -42.18 14.47
C VAL A 170 53.60 -42.99 14.48
N ARG A 171 53.65 -44.28 14.80
CA ARG A 171 52.47 -45.15 14.96
C ARG A 171 51.58 -44.67 16.09
N GLN A 172 52.16 -44.35 17.25
CA GLN A 172 51.40 -43.81 18.39
C GLN A 172 50.70 -42.50 18.02
N HIS A 173 51.41 -41.58 17.37
CA HIS A 173 50.82 -40.32 16.94
C HIS A 173 49.71 -40.51 15.89
N PHE A 174 49.90 -41.44 14.94
CA PHE A 174 48.87 -41.81 13.97
C PHE A 174 47.60 -42.32 14.68
N TYR A 175 47.74 -43.16 15.71
CA TYR A 175 46.59 -43.64 16.49
C TYR A 175 45.86 -42.51 17.21
N GLU A 176 46.57 -41.60 17.87
CA GLU A 176 45.97 -40.43 18.52
C GLU A 176 45.14 -39.60 17.53
N VAL A 177 45.70 -39.31 16.35
CA VAL A 177 45.00 -38.55 15.31
C VAL A 177 43.82 -39.33 14.71
N SER A 178 43.93 -40.65 14.56
CA SER A 178 42.82 -41.49 14.10
C SER A 178 41.65 -41.45 15.08
N LEU A 179 41.92 -41.53 16.39
CA LEU A 179 40.90 -41.43 17.43
C LEU A 179 40.24 -40.05 17.45
N GLU A 180 41.04 -38.98 17.39
CA GLU A 180 40.52 -37.60 17.27
C GLU A 180 39.61 -37.44 16.06
N TYR A 181 39.99 -38.00 14.91
CA TYR A 181 39.20 -37.91 13.69
C TYR A 181 37.88 -38.67 13.81
N VAL A 182 37.90 -39.93 14.28
CA VAL A 182 36.69 -40.72 14.50
C VAL A 182 35.75 -40.02 15.48
N PHE A 183 36.29 -39.47 16.58
CA PHE A 183 35.51 -38.69 17.54
C PHE A 183 34.82 -37.50 16.86
N LYS A 184 35.55 -36.72 16.04
CA LYS A 184 34.97 -35.56 15.35
C LYS A 184 33.90 -35.95 14.33
N VAL A 185 34.07 -37.07 13.63
CA VAL A 185 33.04 -37.59 12.71
C VAL A 185 31.78 -37.97 13.47
N GLN A 186 31.90 -38.70 14.58
CA GLN A 186 30.75 -39.07 15.42
C GLN A 186 30.08 -37.83 16.03
N GLU A 187 30.85 -36.88 16.54
CA GLU A 187 30.34 -35.63 17.12
C GLU A 187 29.46 -34.86 16.13
N VAL A 188 29.86 -34.76 14.85
CA VAL A 188 29.02 -34.12 13.82
C VAL A 188 27.72 -34.88 13.59
N GLN A 189 27.73 -36.22 13.58
CA GLN A 189 26.52 -37.03 13.37
C GLN A 189 25.52 -36.87 14.51
N GLU A 190 26.00 -36.87 15.75
CA GLU A 190 25.16 -36.67 16.94
C GLU A 190 24.66 -35.23 17.03
N ARG A 191 25.54 -34.23 16.86
CA ARG A 191 25.15 -32.81 16.88
C ARG A 191 24.14 -32.46 15.81
N LYS A 192 24.22 -33.07 14.63
CA LYS A 192 23.23 -32.89 13.55
C LYS A 192 21.80 -33.20 14.03
N MET A 193 21.61 -34.05 15.03
CA MET A 193 20.26 -34.39 15.49
C MET A 193 19.55 -33.23 16.20
N PHE A 194 20.31 -32.32 16.82
CA PHE A 194 19.74 -31.19 17.57
C PHE A 194 20.16 -29.83 17.01
N ASP A 195 21.46 -29.58 16.77
CA ASP A 195 21.97 -28.30 16.26
C ASP A 195 21.40 -27.94 14.86
N PHE A 196 20.93 -28.94 14.11
CA PHE A 196 20.27 -28.75 12.82
C PHE A 196 18.74 -28.72 12.90
N VAL A 197 18.14 -29.54 13.77
CA VAL A 197 16.68 -29.70 13.86
C VAL A 197 16.02 -28.61 14.70
N GLU A 198 16.65 -28.18 15.80
CA GLU A 198 16.11 -27.13 16.67
C GLU A 198 15.88 -25.80 15.94
N PRO A 199 16.81 -25.30 15.10
CA PRO A 199 16.57 -24.07 14.31
C PRO A 199 15.35 -24.16 13.40
N LEU A 200 15.11 -25.32 12.80
CA LEU A 200 13.95 -25.55 11.93
C LEU A 200 12.64 -25.55 12.73
N LEU A 201 12.66 -26.21 13.90
CA LEU A 201 11.52 -26.21 14.81
C LEU A 201 11.20 -24.80 15.30
N ALA A 202 12.20 -24.03 15.71
CA ALA A 202 12.04 -22.65 16.17
C ALA A 202 11.43 -21.75 15.08
N PHE A 203 11.89 -21.90 13.83
CA PHE A 203 11.30 -21.18 12.70
C PHE A 203 9.82 -21.55 12.46
N LEU A 204 9.47 -22.84 12.53
CA LEU A 204 8.08 -23.29 12.40
C LEU A 204 7.19 -22.77 13.53
N GLN A 205 7.71 -22.71 14.76
CA GLN A 205 7.00 -22.11 15.88
C GLN A 205 6.71 -20.63 15.62
N GLY A 206 7.68 -19.86 15.13
CA GLY A 206 7.47 -18.46 14.73
C GLY A 206 6.39 -18.30 13.65
N LEU A 207 6.36 -19.19 12.66
CA LEU A 207 5.30 -19.23 11.65
C LEU A 207 3.91 -19.47 12.26
N PHE A 208 3.80 -20.46 13.16
CA PHE A 208 2.52 -20.76 13.81
C PHE A 208 2.05 -19.63 14.73
N THR A 209 2.97 -18.96 15.43
CA THR A 209 2.65 -17.76 16.22
C THR A 209 2.09 -16.65 15.32
N TYR A 210 2.71 -16.40 14.17
CA TYR A 210 2.19 -15.43 13.20
C TYR A 210 0.79 -15.79 12.70
N TYR A 211 0.54 -17.06 12.36
CA TYR A 211 -0.80 -17.50 11.92
C TYR A 211 -1.85 -17.37 13.02
N HIS A 212 -1.49 -17.71 14.26
CA HIS A 212 -2.38 -17.55 15.40
C HIS A 212 -2.75 -16.09 15.63
N HIS A 213 -1.80 -15.17 15.51
CA HIS A 213 -2.09 -13.74 15.61
C HIS A 213 -3.05 -13.27 14.51
N GLY A 214 -2.87 -13.76 13.28
CA GLY A 214 -3.81 -13.48 12.19
C GLY A 214 -5.23 -13.99 12.47
N TYR A 215 -5.36 -15.13 13.16
CA TYR A 215 -6.66 -15.64 13.59
C TYR A 215 -7.32 -14.74 14.65
N GLU A 216 -6.59 -14.32 15.69
CA GLU A 216 -7.13 -13.41 16.71
C GLU A 216 -7.54 -12.07 16.11
N LEU A 217 -6.73 -11.51 15.21
CA LEU A 217 -7.06 -10.26 14.52
C LEU A 217 -8.34 -10.38 13.67
N ALA A 218 -8.54 -11.50 13.00
CA ALA A 218 -9.76 -11.75 12.23
C ALA A 218 -11.01 -11.85 13.12
N LYS A 219 -10.86 -12.40 14.33
CA LYS A 219 -11.92 -12.50 15.32
C LYS A 219 -12.30 -11.12 15.87
N ASP A 220 -11.31 -10.29 16.21
CA ASP A 220 -11.54 -8.91 16.69
C ASP A 220 -12.23 -8.05 15.62
N PHE A 221 -11.84 -8.21 14.35
CA PHE A 221 -12.44 -7.52 13.22
C PHE A 221 -13.91 -7.93 12.94
N ASN A 222 -14.37 -9.06 13.48
CA ASN A 222 -15.68 -9.62 13.12
C ASN A 222 -16.87 -8.75 13.57
N HIS A 223 -16.72 -7.98 14.65
CA HIS A 223 -17.77 -7.03 15.06
C HIS A 223 -17.93 -5.93 14.02
N PHE A 224 -16.83 -5.24 13.66
CA PHE A 224 -16.86 -4.18 12.66
C PHE A 224 -17.36 -4.69 11.30
N LYS A 225 -16.92 -5.90 10.89
CA LYS A 225 -17.42 -6.55 9.67
C LYS A 225 -18.94 -6.69 9.66
N THR A 226 -19.54 -7.04 10.78
CA THR A 226 -20.99 -7.23 10.89
C THR A 226 -21.72 -5.90 10.71
N ASP A 227 -21.29 -4.86 11.43
CA ASP A 227 -21.88 -3.51 11.34
C ASP A 227 -21.71 -2.91 9.95
N LEU A 228 -20.54 -3.08 9.34
CA LEU A 228 -20.27 -2.63 7.99
C LEU A 228 -21.16 -3.35 6.97
N THR A 229 -21.39 -4.66 7.13
CA THR A 229 -22.26 -5.43 6.23
C THR A 229 -23.70 -4.90 6.29
N ILE A 230 -24.18 -4.59 7.50
CA ILE A 230 -25.49 -3.97 7.70
C ILE A 230 -25.55 -2.59 7.04
N SER A 231 -24.55 -1.74 7.30
CA SER A 231 -24.48 -0.37 6.76
C SER A 231 -24.46 -0.34 5.23
N ILE A 232 -23.70 -1.25 4.61
CA ILE A 232 -23.67 -1.44 3.15
C ILE A 232 -25.07 -1.81 2.63
N GLN A 233 -25.76 -2.74 3.31
CA GLN A 233 -27.09 -3.16 2.87
C GLN A 233 -28.13 -2.06 3.05
N ASN A 234 -28.09 -1.31 4.14
CA ASN A 234 -28.95 -0.16 4.39
C ASN A 234 -28.75 0.92 3.31
N THR A 235 -27.50 1.27 3.02
CA THR A 235 -27.15 2.26 1.99
C THR A 235 -27.63 1.82 0.61
N ARG A 236 -27.46 0.54 0.26
CA ARG A 236 -27.97 -0.04 -0.99
C ARG A 236 -29.51 0.05 -1.05
N ASN A 237 -30.20 -0.32 0.01
CA ASN A 237 -31.66 -0.28 0.07
C ASN A 237 -32.20 1.15 -0.07
N ARG A 238 -31.55 2.13 0.59
CA ARG A 238 -31.90 3.55 0.50
C ARG A 238 -31.72 4.08 -0.92
N PHE A 239 -30.63 3.69 -1.59
CA PHE A 239 -30.42 4.04 -2.99
C PHE A 239 -31.54 3.50 -3.88
N GLU A 240 -31.85 2.20 -3.78
CA GLU A 240 -32.87 1.58 -4.63
C GLU A 240 -34.28 2.14 -4.37
N SER A 241 -34.62 2.44 -3.11
CA SER A 241 -35.93 3.02 -2.77
C SER A 241 -36.12 4.44 -3.30
N THR A 242 -35.07 5.25 -3.27
CA THR A 242 -35.14 6.67 -3.68
C THR A 242 -34.84 6.89 -5.16
N ARG A 243 -34.15 5.96 -5.84
CA ARG A 243 -33.78 6.12 -7.26
C ARG A 243 -34.97 6.41 -8.16
N SER A 244 -36.06 5.66 -8.01
CA SER A 244 -37.27 5.86 -8.84
C SER A 244 -37.89 7.25 -8.59
N GLU A 245 -37.91 7.71 -7.34
CA GLU A 245 -38.42 9.04 -6.99
C GLU A 245 -37.56 10.16 -7.59
N VAL A 246 -36.23 10.01 -7.57
CA VAL A 246 -35.29 10.93 -8.22
C VAL A 246 -35.49 10.93 -9.73
N GLU A 247 -35.69 9.78 -10.36
CA GLU A 247 -35.98 9.67 -11.80
C GLU A 247 -37.33 10.33 -12.17
N ILE A 248 -38.36 10.14 -11.33
CA ILE A 248 -39.66 10.79 -11.50
C ILE A 248 -39.52 12.31 -11.36
N LEU A 249 -38.77 12.78 -10.36
CA LEU A 249 -38.51 14.21 -10.18
C LEU A 249 -37.78 14.79 -11.39
N MET A 250 -36.76 14.10 -11.91
CA MET A 250 -36.07 14.49 -13.13
C MET A 250 -37.05 14.58 -14.32
N ARG A 251 -37.96 13.60 -14.48
CA ARG A 251 -38.94 13.59 -15.58
C ARG A 251 -39.91 14.76 -15.47
N LYS A 252 -40.46 15.01 -14.28
CA LYS A 252 -41.34 16.16 -14.01
C LYS A 252 -40.68 17.49 -14.39
N MET A 253 -39.41 17.68 -14.01
CA MET A 253 -38.64 18.89 -14.34
C MET A 253 -38.41 19.04 -15.86
N LYS A 254 -38.40 17.95 -16.63
CA LYS A 254 -38.29 17.98 -18.11
C LYS A 254 -39.60 18.31 -18.80
N GLU A 255 -40.74 17.89 -18.25
CA GLU A 255 -42.05 18.05 -18.86
C GLU A 255 -42.50 19.52 -18.85
N ASN A 256 -42.26 20.27 -17.76
CA ASN A 256 -42.73 21.66 -17.61
C ASN A 256 -41.61 22.63 -17.18
N PRO A 257 -40.60 22.89 -18.02
CA PRO A 257 -39.44 23.70 -17.64
C PRO A 257 -39.78 25.17 -17.37
N HIS A 258 -40.89 25.69 -17.92
CA HIS A 258 -41.32 27.08 -17.72
C HIS A 258 -42.05 27.27 -16.37
N ASP A 259 -42.80 26.27 -15.91
CA ASP A 259 -43.51 26.33 -14.62
C ASP A 259 -42.53 26.33 -13.44
N HIS A 260 -41.38 25.68 -13.61
CA HIS A 260 -40.30 25.66 -12.62
C HIS A 260 -39.38 26.90 -12.68
N LYS A 261 -39.52 27.76 -13.70
CA LYS A 261 -38.88 29.09 -13.76
C LYS A 261 -39.72 30.18 -13.06
N SER A 262 -40.84 29.80 -12.46
CA SER A 262 -41.82 30.69 -11.81
C SER A 262 -41.16 31.82 -11.02
N VAL A 263 -41.48 33.04 -11.42
CA VAL A 263 -41.18 34.27 -10.69
C VAL A 263 -41.86 34.18 -9.33
N SER A 264 -41.07 34.08 -8.26
CA SER A 264 -41.60 34.23 -6.91
C SER A 264 -42.23 35.62 -6.79
N GLN A 265 -43.38 35.74 -6.12
CA GLN A 265 -44.07 37.03 -5.90
C GLN A 265 -43.15 38.09 -5.26
N HIS A 266 -42.08 37.65 -4.61
CA HIS A 266 -41.14 38.50 -3.87
C HIS A 266 -39.76 38.59 -4.53
N THR A 267 -39.42 37.67 -5.43
CA THR A 267 -38.06 37.57 -6.01
C THR A 267 -38.06 37.20 -7.48
N MET A 268 -37.29 37.94 -8.27
CA MET A 268 -37.01 37.63 -9.69
C MET A 268 -35.52 37.44 -9.87
N GLU A 269 -35.10 36.32 -10.47
CA GLU A 269 -33.69 36.04 -10.72
C GLU A 269 -33.46 35.44 -12.11
N GLY A 270 -32.27 35.68 -12.65
CA GLY A 270 -31.90 35.21 -13.97
C GLY A 270 -30.76 36.01 -14.59
N TYR A 271 -30.28 35.54 -15.74
CA TYR A 271 -29.19 36.21 -16.44
C TYR A 271 -29.68 37.44 -17.22
N LEU A 272 -28.94 38.54 -17.09
CA LEU A 272 -29.11 39.76 -17.89
C LEU A 272 -27.76 40.18 -18.46
N PHE A 273 -27.78 40.81 -19.64
CA PHE A 273 -26.61 41.50 -20.16
C PHE A 273 -26.70 42.97 -19.80
N VAL A 274 -25.65 43.54 -19.23
CA VAL A 274 -25.58 44.95 -18.83
C VAL A 274 -24.60 45.68 -19.73
N GLN A 275 -25.02 46.85 -20.20
CA GLN A 275 -24.19 47.70 -21.06
C GLN A 275 -23.18 48.47 -20.21
N GLU A 276 -21.92 48.07 -20.27
CA GLU A 276 -20.80 48.85 -19.74
C GLU A 276 -20.32 49.83 -20.79
N LYS A 277 -20.28 51.13 -20.44
CA LYS A 277 -19.71 52.17 -21.29
C LYS A 277 -18.28 52.46 -20.86
N ARG A 278 -17.31 52.15 -21.73
CA ARG A 278 -15.92 52.62 -21.60
C ARG A 278 -15.68 53.72 -22.63
N SER A 279 -14.65 54.54 -22.43
CA SER A 279 -14.45 55.86 -23.07
C SER A 279 -14.74 55.99 -24.58
N PHE A 280 -14.66 54.89 -25.35
CA PHE A 280 -15.00 54.87 -26.78
C PHE A 280 -15.81 53.65 -27.25
N VAL A 281 -16.07 52.65 -26.39
CA VAL A 281 -16.73 51.40 -26.77
C VAL A 281 -17.72 50.97 -25.67
N SER A 282 -18.92 50.59 -26.09
CA SER A 282 -19.88 49.92 -25.21
C SER A 282 -19.72 48.40 -25.32
N THR A 283 -19.59 47.73 -24.19
CA THR A 283 -19.54 46.26 -24.11
C THR A 283 -20.73 45.74 -23.34
N TRP A 284 -21.24 44.57 -23.73
CA TRP A 284 -22.32 43.90 -23.01
C TRP A 284 -21.75 42.78 -22.17
N VAL A 285 -21.92 42.88 -20.86
CA VAL A 285 -21.36 41.95 -19.88
C VAL A 285 -22.49 41.16 -19.25
N LYS A 286 -22.33 39.84 -19.14
CA LYS A 286 -23.36 38.96 -18.62
C LYS A 286 -23.28 38.89 -17.09
N TYR A 287 -24.40 39.16 -16.43
CA TYR A 287 -24.55 39.07 -14.98
C TYR A 287 -25.68 38.11 -14.64
N TYR A 288 -25.53 37.38 -13.53
CA TYR A 288 -26.66 36.77 -12.85
C TYR A 288 -27.26 37.80 -11.91
N CYS A 289 -28.50 38.19 -12.17
CA CYS A 289 -29.18 39.25 -11.44
C CYS A 289 -30.25 38.64 -10.54
N ARG A 290 -30.40 39.16 -9.32
CA ARG A 290 -31.48 38.85 -8.39
C ARG A 290 -32.14 40.14 -7.93
N TYR A 291 -33.46 40.19 -7.94
CA TYR A 291 -34.25 41.31 -7.45
C TYR A 291 -35.14 40.83 -6.31
N HIS A 292 -35.15 41.58 -5.21
CA HIS A 292 -36.07 41.41 -4.08
C HIS A 292 -37.05 42.58 -4.03
N ARG A 293 -38.36 42.31 -4.08
CA ARG A 293 -39.43 43.33 -4.14
C ARG A 293 -39.43 44.27 -2.94
N GLU A 294 -39.16 43.73 -1.75
CA GLU A 294 -38.95 44.50 -0.52
C GLU A 294 -37.56 44.14 -0.01
N PRO A 295 -36.58 45.08 0.00
CA PRO A 295 -36.69 46.53 -0.09
C PRO A 295 -36.43 47.13 -1.49
N LYS A 296 -36.80 46.45 -2.58
CA LYS A 296 -36.44 46.81 -3.97
C LYS A 296 -34.93 46.69 -4.27
N ARG A 297 -34.26 45.72 -3.65
CA ARG A 297 -32.81 45.50 -3.83
C ARG A 297 -32.54 44.67 -5.08
N VAL A 298 -31.61 45.13 -5.93
CA VAL A 298 -31.05 44.37 -7.04
C VAL A 298 -29.61 43.97 -6.67
N THR A 299 -29.30 42.71 -6.86
CA THR A 299 -27.98 42.12 -6.71
C THR A 299 -27.53 41.58 -8.07
N MET A 300 -26.26 41.75 -8.41
CA MET A 300 -25.65 41.32 -9.66
C MET A 300 -24.33 40.63 -9.38
N VAL A 301 -24.16 39.43 -9.93
CA VAL A 301 -22.92 38.66 -9.85
C VAL A 301 -22.41 38.45 -11.27
N LEU A 302 -21.16 38.83 -11.52
CA LEU A 302 -20.55 38.67 -12.84
C LEU A 302 -20.51 37.19 -13.24
N PHE A 303 -20.98 36.88 -14.46
CA PHE A 303 -20.83 35.53 -15.00
C PHE A 303 -19.42 35.36 -15.59
N ASP A 304 -18.59 34.58 -14.89
CA ASP A 304 -17.27 34.17 -15.38
C ASP A 304 -17.26 32.65 -15.70
N PRO A 305 -17.22 32.25 -16.99
CA PRO A 305 -17.14 30.84 -17.36
C PRO A 305 -15.83 30.17 -16.94
N LYS A 306 -14.78 30.92 -16.57
CA LYS A 306 -13.49 30.38 -16.12
C LYS A 306 -13.37 30.27 -14.61
N SER A 307 -14.31 30.81 -13.82
CA SER A 307 -14.21 30.85 -12.36
C SER A 307 -14.54 29.52 -11.66
N GLY A 308 -14.99 28.50 -12.40
CA GLY A 308 -15.29 27.17 -11.86
C GLY A 308 -16.38 27.17 -10.78
N GLY A 309 -17.25 28.18 -10.76
CA GLY A 309 -18.33 28.29 -9.76
C GLY A 309 -17.96 29.09 -8.50
N LYS A 310 -16.79 29.76 -8.44
CA LYS A 310 -16.55 30.77 -7.41
C LYS A 310 -17.51 31.94 -7.61
N THR A 311 -18.28 32.27 -6.57
CA THR A 311 -19.15 33.46 -6.55
C THR A 311 -18.27 34.68 -6.79
N GLY A 312 -18.47 35.36 -7.93
CA GLY A 312 -17.75 36.59 -8.26
C GLY A 312 -18.14 37.74 -7.33
N ASP A 313 -17.48 38.89 -7.50
CA ASP A 313 -17.81 40.10 -6.74
C ASP A 313 -19.30 40.45 -6.90
N GLU A 314 -19.98 40.54 -5.75
CA GLU A 314 -21.40 40.82 -5.68
C GLU A 314 -21.64 42.32 -5.64
N GLU A 315 -22.23 42.86 -6.69
CA GLU A 315 -22.68 44.24 -6.74
C GLU A 315 -24.15 44.34 -6.35
N SER A 316 -24.52 45.30 -5.50
CA SER A 316 -25.93 45.57 -5.18
C SER A 316 -26.28 47.04 -5.29
N PHE A 317 -27.57 47.31 -5.55
CA PHE A 317 -28.15 48.66 -5.55
C PHE A 317 -29.66 48.63 -5.26
N THR A 318 -30.22 49.77 -4.87
CA THR A 318 -31.67 49.92 -4.64
C THR A 318 -32.34 50.45 -5.91
N LEU A 319 -33.33 49.71 -6.41
CA LEU A 319 -34.08 50.09 -7.60
C LEU A 319 -34.93 51.35 -7.34
N LYS A 320 -34.71 52.39 -8.13
CA LYS A 320 -35.52 53.61 -8.17
C LYS A 320 -36.64 53.51 -9.21
N SER A 321 -36.30 53.13 -10.44
CA SER A 321 -37.27 52.96 -11.52
C SER A 321 -36.77 52.00 -12.58
N CYS A 322 -37.70 51.31 -13.25
CA CYS A 322 -37.45 50.44 -14.39
C CYS A 322 -38.32 50.92 -15.56
N THR A 323 -37.72 51.17 -16.73
CA THR A 323 -38.45 51.67 -17.91
C THR A 323 -38.04 50.87 -19.14
N ARG A 324 -39.01 50.43 -19.94
CA ARG A 324 -38.69 49.74 -21.20
C ARG A 324 -37.99 50.72 -22.14
N ARG A 325 -36.94 50.27 -22.84
CA ARG A 325 -36.25 51.07 -23.85
C ARG A 325 -37.00 51.01 -25.18
N LYS A 326 -37.11 52.14 -25.89
CA LYS A 326 -37.74 52.19 -27.23
C LYS A 326 -36.88 51.38 -28.22
N THR A 327 -37.51 50.59 -29.07
CA THR A 327 -36.79 49.77 -30.08
C THR A 327 -35.93 50.63 -31.01
N GLU A 328 -36.39 51.84 -31.33
CA GLU A 328 -35.66 52.78 -32.18
C GLU A 328 -34.42 53.40 -31.50
N SER A 329 -34.32 53.34 -30.17
CA SER A 329 -33.23 53.98 -29.43
C SER A 329 -32.04 53.06 -29.15
N ILE A 330 -32.10 51.78 -29.56
CA ILE A 330 -31.01 50.81 -29.35
C ILE A 330 -31.09 49.64 -30.35
N GLU A 331 -29.95 49.19 -30.88
CA GLU A 331 -29.90 48.08 -31.84
C GLU A 331 -30.20 46.70 -31.22
N LYS A 332 -30.11 46.58 -29.89
CA LYS A 332 -30.30 45.31 -29.17
C LYS A 332 -31.78 45.09 -28.83
N ARG A 333 -32.23 43.83 -28.92
CA ARG A 333 -33.60 43.41 -28.57
C ARG A 333 -33.73 43.23 -27.05
N PHE A 334 -34.96 43.39 -26.56
CA PHE A 334 -35.38 43.08 -25.19
C PHE A 334 -34.73 43.96 -24.10
N CYS A 335 -34.43 45.21 -24.44
CA CYS A 335 -33.73 46.13 -23.55
C CYS A 335 -34.67 46.95 -22.66
N PHE A 336 -34.20 47.22 -21.45
CA PHE A 336 -34.84 48.12 -20.49
C PHE A 336 -33.77 48.86 -19.68
N ASP A 337 -34.17 49.98 -19.11
CA ASP A 337 -33.33 50.89 -18.36
C ASP A 337 -33.72 50.89 -16.89
N VAL A 338 -32.71 50.78 -16.04
CA VAL A 338 -32.83 50.78 -14.59
C VAL A 338 -32.12 52.00 -14.03
N GLU A 339 -32.80 52.75 -13.18
CA GLU A 339 -32.19 53.77 -12.32
C GLU A 339 -32.04 53.21 -10.91
N ALA A 340 -30.89 53.45 -10.30
CA ALA A 340 -30.64 53.16 -8.90
C ALA A 340 -30.87 54.42 -8.05
N VAL A 341 -31.23 54.24 -6.78
CA VAL A 341 -31.29 55.33 -5.80
C VAL A 341 -29.88 55.77 -5.39
N ASP A 342 -28.99 54.79 -5.31
CA ASP A 342 -27.66 54.86 -4.73
C ASP A 342 -26.54 54.88 -5.78
N ARG A 343 -26.88 54.87 -7.08
CA ARG A 343 -25.90 55.03 -8.17
C ARG A 343 -26.36 56.10 -9.17
N PRO A 344 -25.48 57.02 -9.58
CA PRO A 344 -25.80 57.99 -10.62
C PRO A 344 -25.80 57.34 -12.00
N GLY A 345 -26.78 57.70 -12.83
CA GLY A 345 -26.88 57.26 -14.22
C GLY A 345 -27.87 56.11 -14.46
N VAL A 346 -28.10 55.84 -15.74
CA VAL A 346 -29.02 54.80 -16.20
C VAL A 346 -28.25 53.54 -16.54
N ILE A 347 -28.64 52.42 -15.95
CA ILE A 347 -28.09 51.09 -16.24
C ILE A 347 -28.96 50.44 -17.30
N THR A 348 -28.42 50.28 -18.50
CA THR A 348 -29.13 49.59 -19.60
C THR A 348 -28.89 48.09 -19.51
N MET A 349 -29.99 47.34 -19.46
CA MET A 349 -29.99 45.89 -19.35
C MET A 349 -30.71 45.26 -20.55
N GLN A 350 -30.30 44.05 -20.92
CA GLN A 350 -30.89 43.23 -21.97
C GLN A 350 -31.30 41.87 -21.40
N ALA A 351 -32.58 41.53 -21.59
CA ALA A 351 -33.11 40.20 -21.27
C ALA A 351 -32.86 39.19 -22.40
N LEU A 352 -33.02 37.89 -22.10
CA LEU A 352 -32.78 36.81 -23.07
C LEU A 352 -33.93 36.63 -24.07
N SER A 353 -35.15 37.01 -23.69
CA SER A 353 -36.35 36.94 -24.51
C SER A 353 -37.32 38.09 -24.21
N GLU A 354 -38.34 38.27 -25.05
CA GLU A 354 -39.40 39.26 -24.79
C GLU A 354 -40.23 38.90 -23.55
N GLU A 355 -40.44 37.61 -23.32
CA GLU A 355 -41.12 37.11 -22.13
C GLU A 355 -40.31 37.42 -20.86
N ASP A 356 -39.00 37.14 -20.87
CA ASP A 356 -38.12 37.49 -19.74
C ASP A 356 -38.11 39.00 -19.51
N ARG A 357 -38.05 39.82 -20.57
CA ARG A 357 -38.12 41.29 -20.44
C ARG A 357 -39.43 41.70 -19.75
N ARG A 358 -40.56 41.14 -20.18
CA ARG A 358 -41.86 41.42 -19.58
C ARG A 358 -41.87 41.06 -18.09
N LEU A 359 -41.40 39.87 -17.73
CA LEU A 359 -41.32 39.42 -16.32
C LEU A 359 -40.40 40.31 -15.48
N TRP A 360 -39.23 40.68 -16.00
CA TRP A 360 -38.30 41.60 -15.34
C TRP A 360 -38.88 43.01 -15.15
N MET A 361 -39.70 43.48 -16.09
CA MET A 361 -40.41 44.75 -15.99
C MET A 361 -41.56 44.66 -14.97
N GLU A 362 -42.39 43.64 -15.04
CA GLU A 362 -43.52 43.40 -14.12
C GLU A 362 -43.05 43.29 -12.66
N ALA A 363 -41.99 42.50 -12.40
CA ALA A 363 -41.43 42.36 -11.05
C ALA A 363 -40.96 43.71 -10.46
N ARG A 364 -40.56 44.67 -11.32
CA ARG A 364 -39.93 45.94 -10.95
C ARG A 364 -40.86 47.15 -11.09
N ASP A 365 -42.18 46.93 -11.17
CA ASP A 365 -43.18 47.97 -11.43
C ASP A 365 -42.83 48.84 -12.66
N GLY A 366 -42.30 48.18 -13.69
CA GLY A 366 -41.69 48.84 -14.83
C GLY A 366 -42.69 49.59 -15.71
N ARG A 367 -42.26 50.73 -16.25
CA ARG A 367 -43.11 51.61 -17.06
C ARG A 367 -42.81 51.47 -18.56
N GLU A 368 -43.86 51.57 -19.37
CA GLU A 368 -43.71 51.71 -20.83
C GLU A 368 -43.16 53.11 -21.19
N PRO A 369 -42.43 53.25 -22.31
CA PRO A 369 -41.89 54.53 -22.72
C PRO A 369 -43.03 55.51 -23.01
N ARG A 370 -42.92 56.76 -22.55
CA ARG A 370 -43.91 57.78 -22.90
C ARG A 370 -43.93 57.99 -24.43
N ILE A 371 -45.09 57.76 -25.04
CA ILE A 371 -45.35 58.06 -26.45
C ILE A 371 -45.60 59.57 -26.55
N THR A 372 -44.60 60.31 -26.96
CA THR A 372 -44.80 61.67 -27.48
C THR A 372 -45.30 61.53 -28.91
N PHE A 373 -46.61 61.68 -29.15
CA PHE A 373 -47.09 61.97 -30.49
C PHE A 373 -46.56 63.35 -30.89
N SER A 374 -45.61 63.39 -31.83
CA SER A 374 -45.27 64.62 -32.53
C SER A 374 -46.47 65.03 -33.36
N ARG A 375 -47.11 66.12 -32.97
CA ARG A 375 -48.27 66.70 -33.63
C ARG A 375 -47.80 67.54 -34.82
N THR A 376 -47.62 66.90 -35.96
CA THR A 376 -47.45 67.45 -37.31
C THR A 376 -47.56 66.23 -38.22
N GLU A 377 -48.54 66.07 -39.10
CA GLU A 377 -48.94 66.96 -40.19
C GLU A 377 -50.46 66.88 -40.43
N LEU A 378 -51.04 68.01 -40.83
CA LEU A 378 -52.43 68.20 -41.24
C LEU A 378 -52.51 68.16 -42.77
#